data_AF-A0ABD0Q9B1-F1
#
_entry.id   AF-A0ABD0Q9B1-F1
#
_cell.length_a   1.000
_cell.length_b   1.000
_cell.length_c   1.000
_cell.angle_alpha   90.00
_cell.angle_beta   90.00
_cell.angle_gamma   90.00
#
_symmetry.space_group_name_H-M   'P 1'
#
loop_
_entity.id
_entity.type
_entity.pdbx_description
1 polymer ?
#
loop_
_entity_poly.entity_id
_entity_poly.type
_entity_poly.pdbx_seq_one_letter_code
_entity_poly.pdbx_strand_id
1 'polypeptide(L)'
;IGLIDQFNTDQDIFVFLLSTRAGGLGINLTSANVVILHDIDCNPYNDKQAEGRCHRVGQTRTVKVIKLISKDSIEDAMLRIGERKLKLEQDMTSTQE
;
A
#
# COMPACT_ATOMS: atom_id res chain seq x y z
N ILE A 1 -2.50 -19.44 -2.49
CA ILE A 1 -3.69 -19.34 -1.61
C ILE A 1 -3.29 -19.72 -0.18
N GLY A 2 -2.73 -20.91 0.06
CA GLY A 2 -2.37 -21.37 1.41
C GLY A 2 -1.48 -20.44 2.27
N LEU A 3 -0.49 -19.75 1.69
CA LEU A 3 0.38 -18.84 2.47
C LEU A 3 -0.35 -17.59 3.01
N ILE A 4 -1.37 -17.10 2.29
CA ILE A 4 -2.16 -15.95 2.72
C ILE A 4 -3.09 -16.36 3.86
N ASP A 5 -3.71 -17.54 3.74
CA ASP A 5 -4.57 -18.09 4.79
C ASP A 5 -3.75 -18.36 6.06
N GLN A 6 -2.54 -18.92 5.90
CA GLN A 6 -1.60 -19.12 7.00
C GLN A 6 -1.25 -17.79 7.67
N PHE A 7 -0.88 -16.75 6.91
CA PHE A 7 -0.58 -15.44 7.49
C PHE A 7 -1.78 -14.77 8.17
N ASN A 8 -3.01 -15.03 7.71
CA ASN A 8 -4.21 -14.48 8.34
C ASN A 8 -4.64 -15.23 9.61
N THR A 9 -4.21 -16.49 9.78
CA THR A 9 -4.64 -17.37 10.88
C THR A 9 -3.57 -17.59 11.94
N ASP A 10 -2.31 -17.66 11.52
CA ASP A 10 -1.15 -17.90 12.37
C ASP A 10 -0.59 -16.58 12.90
N GLN A 11 -0.77 -16.34 14.21
CA GLN A 11 -0.31 -15.12 14.88
C GLN A 11 1.20 -15.14 15.17
N ASP A 12 1.88 -16.29 15.02
CA ASP A 12 3.33 -16.38 15.22
C ASP A 12 4.10 -15.82 14.01
N ILE A 13 3.43 -15.63 12.86
CA ILE A 13 4.04 -15.01 11.67
C ILE A 13 4.07 -13.49 11.82
N PHE A 14 5.24 -12.96 12.15
CA PHE A 14 5.43 -11.52 12.34
C PHE A 14 5.42 -10.70 11.04
N VAL A 15 5.98 -11.23 9.96
CA VAL A 15 6.19 -10.50 8.68
C VAL A 15 5.78 -11.36 7.49
N PHE A 16 5.09 -10.73 6.55
CA PHE A 16 4.77 -11.30 5.24
C PHE A 16 5.35 -10.42 4.13
N LEU A 17 6.18 -11.00 3.28
CA LEU A 17 6.79 -10.29 2.15
C LEU A 17 5.92 -10.45 0.90
N LEU A 18 5.65 -9.34 0.23
CA LEU A 18 4.90 -9.31 -1.03
C LEU A 18 5.56 -8.35 -2.01
N SER A 19 5.38 -8.60 -3.30
CA SER A 19 5.67 -7.61 -4.33
C SER A 19 4.50 -6.62 -4.43
N THR A 20 4.77 -5.33 -4.66
CA THR A 20 3.74 -4.29 -4.78
C THR A 20 2.69 -4.65 -5.85
N ARG A 21 3.13 -5.24 -6.97
CA ARG A 21 2.24 -5.70 -8.04
C ARG A 21 1.32 -6.86 -7.65
N ALA A 22 1.69 -7.68 -6.66
CA ALA A 22 0.79 -8.71 -6.14
C ALA A 22 -0.46 -8.11 -5.45
N GLY A 23 -0.43 -6.82 -5.07
CA GLY A 23 -1.60 -6.08 -4.60
C GLY A 23 -2.75 -6.03 -5.61
N GLY A 24 -2.45 -6.16 -6.91
CA GLY A 24 -3.45 -6.23 -7.99
C GLY A 24 -4.22 -7.54 -8.08
N LEU A 25 -3.79 -8.58 -7.36
CA LEU A 25 -4.38 -9.92 -7.44
C LEU A 25 -5.64 -10.10 -6.55
N GLY A 26 -6.07 -9.07 -5.83
CA GLY A 26 -7.30 -9.15 -5.04
C GLY A 26 -7.17 -9.88 -3.70
N ILE A 27 -5.94 -10.07 -3.20
CA ILE A 27 -5.67 -10.76 -1.93
C ILE A 27 -6.20 -9.99 -0.70
N ASN A 28 -6.45 -10.70 0.40
CA ASN A 28 -6.90 -10.13 1.66
C ASN A 28 -5.85 -10.33 2.77
N LEU A 29 -5.40 -9.24 3.40
CA LEU A 29 -4.36 -9.25 4.44
C LEU A 29 -4.86 -8.54 5.71
N THR A 30 -6.08 -8.83 6.14
CA THR A 30 -6.74 -8.19 7.29
C THR A 30 -6.09 -8.48 8.63
N SER A 31 -5.23 -9.50 8.75
CA SER A 31 -4.45 -9.71 9.99
C SER A 31 -3.37 -8.65 10.21
N ALA A 32 -2.84 -8.07 9.13
CA ALA A 32 -1.80 -7.05 9.17
C ALA A 32 -2.37 -5.63 9.34
N ASN A 33 -1.79 -4.86 10.25
CA ASN A 33 -2.13 -3.45 10.47
C ASN A 33 -0.95 -2.49 10.21
N VAL A 34 0.22 -2.99 9.81
CA VAL A 34 1.37 -2.17 9.43
C VAL A 34 1.80 -2.59 8.03
N VAL A 35 1.88 -1.61 7.12
CA VAL A 35 2.35 -1.79 5.75
C VAL A 35 3.63 -0.99 5.60
N ILE A 36 4.71 -1.65 5.18
CA ILE A 36 5.98 -1.01 4.86
C ILE A 36 6.18 -1.12 3.36
N LEU A 37 6.13 0.02 2.66
CA LEU A 37 6.56 0.10 1.26
C LEU A 37 8.07 0.33 1.27
N HIS A 38 8.81 -0.72 0.92
CA HIS A 38 10.27 -0.69 0.87
C HIS A 38 10.77 0.18 -0.28
N ASP A 39 10.08 0.12 -1.42
CA ASP A 39 10.27 0.95 -2.60
C ASP A 39 8.89 1.44 -3.09
N ILE A 40 8.88 2.55 -3.84
CA ILE A 40 7.65 3.16 -4.38
C ILE A 40 7.57 2.96 -5.90
N ASP A 41 6.35 2.74 -6.40
CA ASP A 41 6.11 2.61 -7.84
C ASP A 41 5.95 4.00 -8.51
N CYS A 42 6.41 4.14 -9.75
CA CYS A 42 6.17 5.33 -10.58
C CYS A 42 4.68 5.65 -10.77
N ASN A 43 3.82 4.65 -10.62
CA ASN A 43 2.37 4.76 -10.59
C ASN A 43 1.85 4.70 -9.14
N PRO A 44 1.45 5.84 -8.53
CA PRO A 44 1.06 5.88 -7.11
C PRO A 44 -0.20 5.05 -6.79
N TYR A 45 -0.97 4.65 -7.79
CA TYR A 45 -2.13 3.76 -7.59
C TYR A 45 -1.73 2.32 -7.30
N ASN A 46 -0.57 1.86 -7.76
CA ASN A 46 -0.07 0.53 -7.42
C ASN A 46 0.21 0.44 -5.92
N ASP A 47 0.85 1.47 -5.36
CA ASP A 47 1.08 1.60 -3.92
C ASP A 47 -0.24 1.66 -3.14
N LYS A 48 -1.17 2.56 -3.53
CA LYS A 48 -2.50 2.64 -2.90
C LYS A 48 -3.25 1.30 -2.95
N GLN A 49 -3.14 0.56 -4.05
CA GLN A 49 -3.78 -0.73 -4.20
C GLN A 49 -3.18 -1.78 -3.25
N ALA A 50 -1.86 -1.76 -3.06
CA ALA A 50 -1.17 -2.60 -2.10
C ALA A 50 -1.55 -2.26 -0.65
N GLU A 51 -1.59 -0.98 -0.29
CA GLU A 51 -2.06 -0.49 1.01
C GLU A 51 -3.51 -0.96 1.30
N GLY A 52 -4.38 -0.90 0.28
CA GLY A 52 -5.77 -1.35 0.32
C GLY A 52 -5.97 -2.87 0.49
N ARG A 53 -4.90 -3.67 0.52
CA ARG A 53 -4.99 -5.09 0.90
C ARG A 53 -5.10 -5.29 2.41
N CYS A 54 -4.49 -4.39 3.19
CA CYS A 54 -4.56 -4.37 4.65
C CYS A 54 -5.68 -3.44 5.14
N HIS A 55 -5.85 -2.29 4.48
CA HIS A 55 -6.97 -1.38 4.73
C HIS A 55 -8.24 -1.85 4.01
N ARG A 56 -8.81 -2.95 4.52
CA ARG A 56 -9.94 -3.66 3.91
C ARG A 56 -11.04 -3.94 4.95
N VAL A 57 -12.26 -4.17 4.45
CA VAL A 57 -13.40 -4.62 5.26
C VAL A 57 -13.01 -5.87 6.07
N GLY A 58 -13.18 -5.81 7.39
CA GLY A 58 -12.73 -6.85 8.33
C GLY A 58 -11.51 -6.46 9.18
N GLN A 59 -10.81 -5.38 8.82
CA GLN A 59 -9.76 -4.82 9.66
C GLN A 59 -10.37 -4.03 10.82
N THR A 60 -9.96 -4.35 12.05
CA THR A 60 -10.42 -3.71 13.29
C THR A 60 -9.40 -2.76 13.91
N ARG A 61 -8.13 -2.87 13.49
CA ARG A 61 -7.01 -2.07 13.98
C ARG A 61 -6.68 -0.95 13.00
N THR A 62 -6.22 0.19 13.52
CA THR A 62 -5.70 1.27 12.68
C THR A 62 -4.53 0.76 11.82
N VAL A 63 -4.65 0.95 10.50
CA VAL A 63 -3.60 0.58 9.54
C VAL A 63 -2.61 1.74 9.44
N LYS A 64 -1.34 1.45 9.70
CA LYS A 64 -0.23 2.39 9.51
C LYS A 64 0.53 2.03 8.25
N VAL A 65 0.64 2.98 7.32
CA VAL A 65 1.47 2.85 6.12
C VAL A 65 2.75 3.65 6.32
N ILE A 66 3.90 3.02 6.07
CA ILE A 66 5.23 3.61 6.15
C ILE A 66 5.89 3.45 4.79
N LYS A 67 6.30 4.55 4.17
CA LYS A 67 7.08 4.54 2.92
C LYS A 67 8.54 4.82 3.27
N LEU A 68 9.43 3.91 2.90
CA LEU A 68 10.87 4.12 3.04
C LEU A 68 11.33 4.93 1.83
N ILE A 69 11.90 6.10 2.07
CA ILE A 69 12.37 7.01 1.04
C ILE A 69 13.76 7.47 1.42
N SER A 70 14.72 7.20 0.55
CA SER A 70 16.09 7.66 0.73
C SER A 70 16.20 9.15 0.42
N LYS A 71 16.82 9.91 1.34
CA LYS A 71 17.03 11.35 1.19
C LYS A 71 17.99 11.62 0.02
N ASP A 72 17.73 12.72 -0.70
CA ASP A 72 18.57 13.20 -1.81
C ASP A 72 18.75 12.13 -2.92
N SER A 73 17.73 11.31 -3.13
CA SER A 73 17.72 10.21 -4.10
C SER A 73 16.62 10.37 -5.15
N ILE A 74 16.63 9.49 -6.16
CA ILE A 74 15.57 9.43 -7.17
C ILE A 74 14.20 9.12 -6.55
N GLU A 75 14.15 8.45 -5.40
CA GLU A 75 12.90 8.09 -4.71
C GLU A 75 12.17 9.34 -4.20
N ASP A 76 12.89 10.38 -3.73
CA ASP A 76 12.26 11.64 -3.32
C ASP A 76 11.60 12.35 -4.50
N ALA A 77 12.26 12.35 -5.67
CA ALA A 77 11.70 12.91 -6.89
C ALA A 77 10.46 12.11 -7.36
N MET A 78 10.54 10.78 -7.31
CA MET A 78 9.43 9.89 -7.64
C MET A 78 8.23 10.11 -6.72
N LEU A 79 8.46 10.26 -5.40
CA LEU A 79 7.42 10.55 -4.42
C LEU A 79 6.67 11.84 -4.77
N ARG A 80 7.40 12.94 -5.01
CA ARG A 80 6.82 14.24 -5.37
C ARG A 80 6.00 14.17 -6.65
N ILE A 81 6.47 13.43 -7.65
CA ILE A 81 5.73 13.21 -8.90
C ILE A 81 4.45 12.41 -8.63
N GLY A 82 4.53 11.35 -7.83
CA GLY A 82 3.38 10.54 -7.42
C GLY A 82 2.31 11.36 -6.69
N GLU A 83 2.71 12.16 -5.71
CA GLU A 83 1.82 13.06 -4.97
C GLU A 83 1.16 14.08 -5.90
N ARG A 84 1.91 14.66 -6.84
CA ARG A 84 1.35 15.58 -7.84
C ARG A 84 0.32 14.90 -8.73
N LYS A 85 0.56 13.67 -9.17
CA LYS A 85 -0.42 12.90 -9.97
C LYS A 85 -1.72 12.67 -9.20
N LEU A 86 -1.63 12.27 -7.93
CA LEU A 86 -2.79 12.06 -7.06
C LEU A 86 -3.55 13.35 -6.78
N LYS A 87 -2.83 14.46 -6.56
CA LYS A 87 -3.46 15.76 -6.34
C LYS A 87 -4.22 16.23 -7.57
N LEU A 88 -3.63 16.11 -8.76
CA LEU A 88 -4.29 16.46 -10.01
C LEU A 88 -5.59 15.68 -10.22
N GLU A 89 -5.59 14.37 -9.92
CA GLU A 89 -6.80 13.55 -9.95
C GLU A 89 -7.86 14.07 -8.97
N GLN A 90 -7.46 14.35 -7.72
CA GLN A 90 -8.37 14.88 -6.70
C GLN A 90 -8.98 16.22 -7.12
N ASP A 91 -8.16 17.13 -7.65
CA ASP A 91 -8.59 18.44 -8.12
C ASP A 91 -9.59 18.29 -9.30
N MET A 92 -9.31 17.40 -10.25
CA MET A 92 -10.23 17.13 -11.38
C MET A 92 -11.56 16.52 -10.92
N THR A 93 -11.52 15.60 -9.95
CA THR A 93 -12.70 14.89 -9.48
C THR A 93 -13.55 15.75 -8.55
N SER A 94 -12.93 16.68 -7.80
CA SER A 94 -13.63 17.62 -6.92
C SER A 94 -14.23 18.83 -7.65
N THR A 95 -13.92 19.04 -8.94
CA THR A 95 -14.51 20.11 -9.76
C THR A 95 -15.92 19.74 -10.29
N GLN A 96 -16.52 18.63 -9.85
CA GLN A 96 -17.88 18.21 -10.21
C GLN A 96 -18.87 18.28 -9.04
N GLU A 97 -18.71 19.24 -8.12
CA GLU A 97 -19.76 19.69 -7.20
C GLU A 97 -19.97 21.21 -7.29
#